data_AF-A0A318EWD4-F1
#
_entry.id   AF-A0A318EWD4-F1
#
_cell.length_a   1.000
_cell.length_b   1.000
_cell.length_c   1.000
_cell.angle_alpha   90.00
_cell.angle_beta   90.00
_cell.angle_gamma   90.00
#
_symmetry.space_group_name_H-M   'P 1'
#
loop_
_entity.id
_entity.type
_entity.pdbx_description
1 polymer ?
#
loop_
_entity_poly.entity_id
_entity_poly.type
_entity_poly.pdbx_seq_one_letter_code
_entity_poly.pdbx_strand_id
1 'polypeptide(L)'
;MQDGRFDLDSSSAKDFMSFLFEKKKINKIKIIGKSMEPTIMKGEVVRFENDISNLKVGDIVLFFNKDHLTTHRICEIILNHNTKYYITRGDSENSGVEKIKEEIILGKVLL
;
A
#
# COMPACT_ATOMS: atom_id res chain seq x y z
N MET A 1 36.63 9.40 -3.41
CA MET A 1 35.62 8.44 -2.95
C MET A 1 34.27 9.13 -3.10
N GLN A 2 33.44 8.70 -4.04
CA GLN A 2 32.02 9.07 -4.02
C GLN A 2 31.39 8.19 -2.94
N ASP A 3 30.86 8.79 -1.88
CA ASP A 3 30.03 8.07 -0.91
C ASP A 3 28.92 7.35 -1.67
N GLY A 4 28.73 6.07 -1.39
CA GLY A 4 27.63 5.28 -1.95
C GLY A 4 26.29 5.80 -1.43
N ARG A 5 25.76 6.85 -2.06
CA ARG A 5 24.41 7.33 -1.80
C ARG A 5 23.43 6.33 -2.41
N PHE A 6 22.66 5.69 -1.56
CA PHE A 6 21.49 4.91 -1.96
C PHE A 6 20.28 5.84 -1.88
N ASP A 7 19.76 6.24 -3.04
CA ASP A 7 18.47 6.90 -3.11
C ASP A 7 17.39 5.82 -2.91
N LEU A 8 16.78 5.80 -1.73
CA LEU A 8 15.69 4.87 -1.43
C LEU A 8 14.40 5.41 -2.04
N ASP A 9 14.15 5.09 -3.30
CA ASP A 9 12.85 5.33 -3.92
C ASP A 9 11.78 4.37 -3.38
N SER A 10 10.50 4.67 -3.67
CA SER A 10 9.38 3.86 -3.16
C SER A 10 9.42 2.40 -3.65
N SER A 11 10.03 2.11 -4.79
CA SER A 11 10.20 0.75 -5.31
C SER A 11 11.22 -0.03 -4.48
N SER A 12 12.38 0.58 -4.20
CA SER A 12 13.44 0.01 -3.39
C SER A 12 12.99 -0.21 -1.94
N ALA A 13 12.22 0.75 -1.40
CA ALA A 13 11.57 0.60 -0.10
C ALA A 13 10.58 -0.57 -0.09
N LYS A 14 9.76 -0.70 -1.14
CA LYS A 14 8.81 -1.82 -1.28
C LYS A 14 9.54 -3.17 -1.31
N ASP A 15 10.66 -3.29 -2.02
CA ASP A 15 11.38 -4.55 -2.12
C ASP A 15 12.03 -4.95 -0.79
N PHE A 16 12.62 -3.99 -0.07
CA PHE A 16 13.14 -4.23 1.27
C PHE A 16 12.05 -4.66 2.25
N MET A 17 10.89 -3.98 2.23
CA MET A 17 9.75 -4.33 3.08
C MET A 17 9.16 -5.69 2.74
N SER A 18 9.03 -6.01 1.46
CA SER A 18 8.57 -7.32 0.98
C SER A 18 9.49 -8.44 1.48
N PHE A 19 10.81 -8.24 1.37
CA PHE A 19 11.80 -9.17 1.91
C PHE A 19 11.65 -9.35 3.43
N LEU A 20 11.51 -8.26 4.19
CA LEU A 20 11.31 -8.33 5.63
C LEU A 20 10.03 -9.09 5.99
N PHE A 21 8.93 -8.82 5.29
CA PHE A 21 7.65 -9.46 5.53
C PHE A 21 7.71 -10.96 5.28
N GLU A 22 8.33 -11.38 4.19
CA GLU A 22 8.52 -12.79 3.87
C GLU A 22 9.43 -13.48 4.90
N LYS A 23 10.61 -12.90 5.17
CA LYS A 23 11.60 -13.50 6.08
C LYS A 23 11.13 -13.60 7.53
N LYS A 24 10.34 -12.61 7.99
CA LYS A 24 9.82 -12.57 9.36
C LYS A 24 8.38 -13.09 9.46
N LYS A 25 7.78 -13.54 8.35
CA LYS A 25 6.37 -13.96 8.28
C LYS A 25 5.41 -12.89 8.82
N ILE A 26 5.69 -11.62 8.50
CA ILE A 26 4.83 -10.50 8.89
C ILE A 26 3.67 -10.45 7.90
N ASN A 27 2.46 -10.63 8.42
CA ASN A 27 1.21 -10.53 7.67
C ASN A 27 0.16 -9.72 8.45
N LYS A 28 0.61 -8.90 9.39
CA LYS A 28 -0.22 -8.06 10.24
C LYS A 28 0.42 -6.70 10.43
N ILE A 29 -0.38 -5.65 10.47
CA ILE A 29 0.08 -4.29 10.75
C ILE A 29 -0.90 -3.59 11.69
N LYS A 30 -0.36 -2.76 12.59
CA LYS A 30 -1.16 -1.90 13.48
C LYS A 30 -1.47 -0.58 12.76
N ILE A 31 -2.73 -0.21 12.74
CA ILE A 31 -3.23 1.02 12.11
C ILE A 31 -3.03 2.19 13.06
N ILE A 32 -2.37 3.24 12.56
CA ILE A 32 -2.02 4.44 13.36
C ILE A 32 -2.87 5.65 12.94
N GLY A 33 -3.24 5.73 11.66
CA GLY A 33 -4.06 6.78 11.09
C GLY A 33 -5.57 6.54 11.28
N LYS A 34 -6.36 7.51 10.80
CA LYS A 34 -7.83 7.46 10.79
C LYS A 34 -8.43 7.48 9.38
N SER A 35 -7.60 7.48 8.34
CA SER A 35 -8.04 7.65 6.95
C SER A 35 -9.01 6.54 6.50
N MET A 36 -8.96 5.38 7.14
CA MET A 36 -9.83 4.23 6.82
C MET A 36 -11.04 4.10 7.75
N GLU A 37 -11.28 5.04 8.65
CA GLU A 37 -12.51 5.03 9.47
C GLU A 37 -13.74 5.29 8.56
N PRO A 38 -14.89 4.61 8.77
CA PRO A 38 -15.18 3.68 9.86
C PRO A 38 -14.83 2.21 9.57
N THR A 39 -14.32 1.87 8.38
CA THR A 39 -14.07 0.48 7.99
C THR A 39 -12.96 -0.16 8.83
N ILE A 40 -11.88 0.58 9.06
CA ILE A 40 -10.74 0.15 9.88
C ILE A 40 -10.45 1.26 10.88
N MET A 41 -10.53 0.94 12.17
CA MET A 41 -10.37 1.90 13.25
C MET A 41 -8.90 2.09 13.63
N LYS A 42 -8.56 3.32 14.03
CA LYS A 42 -7.24 3.59 14.61
C LYS A 42 -6.95 2.64 15.78
N GLY A 43 -5.77 2.02 15.76
CA GLY A 43 -5.31 1.11 16.80
C GLY A 43 -5.57 -0.37 16.51
N GLU A 44 -6.43 -0.68 15.52
CA GLU A 44 -6.67 -2.05 15.09
C GLU A 44 -5.42 -2.69 14.47
N VAL A 45 -5.36 -4.02 14.56
CA VAL A 45 -4.33 -4.83 13.89
C VAL A 45 -5.02 -5.59 12.78
N VAL A 46 -4.73 -5.22 11.53
CA VAL A 46 -5.31 -5.86 10.35
C VAL A 46 -4.34 -6.87 9.77
N ARG A 47 -4.89 -7.92 9.15
CA ARG A 47 -4.10 -8.88 8.37
C ARG A 47 -3.97 -8.40 6.93
N PHE A 48 -2.91 -8.80 6.26
CA PHE A 48 -2.76 -8.61 4.82
C PHE A 48 -2.13 -9.85 4.18
N GLU A 49 -2.34 -9.99 2.87
CA GLU A 49 -1.69 -10.98 2.03
C GLU A 49 -0.82 -10.29 0.97
N ASN A 50 0.30 -10.91 0.61
CA ASN A 50 1.23 -10.36 -0.38
C ASN A 50 0.79 -10.66 -1.83
N ASP A 51 -0.22 -11.49 -2.03
CA ASP A 51 -0.76 -11.78 -3.35
C ASP A 51 -1.59 -10.57 -3.85
N ILE A 52 -1.09 -9.94 -4.91
CA ILE A 52 -1.71 -8.78 -5.55
C ILE A 52 -2.15 -9.08 -6.99
N SER A 53 -2.14 -10.36 -7.40
CA SER A 53 -2.45 -10.77 -8.78
C SER A 53 -3.87 -10.42 -9.21
N ASN A 54 -4.81 -10.33 -8.27
CA ASN A 54 -6.24 -10.14 -8.55
C ASN A 54 -6.85 -8.98 -7.74
N LEU A 55 -6.16 -7.84 -7.69
CA LEU A 55 -6.70 -6.61 -7.11
C LEU A 55 -7.86 -6.06 -7.94
N LYS A 56 -8.95 -5.72 -7.26
CA LYS A 56 -10.17 -5.14 -7.84
C LYS A 56 -10.62 -3.86 -7.12
N VAL A 57 -11.50 -3.10 -7.77
CA VAL A 57 -12.18 -1.96 -7.14
C VAL A 57 -12.89 -2.44 -5.87
N GLY A 58 -12.72 -1.68 -4.79
CA GLY A 58 -13.25 -1.99 -3.46
C GLY A 58 -12.26 -2.70 -2.54
N ASP A 59 -11.19 -3.31 -3.07
CA ASP A 59 -10.13 -3.89 -2.22
C ASP A 59 -9.36 -2.79 -1.49
N ILE A 60 -8.87 -3.10 -0.28
CA ILE A 60 -7.99 -2.22 0.50
C ILE A 60 -6.56 -2.71 0.33
N VAL A 61 -5.66 -1.83 -0.05
CA VAL A 61 -4.27 -2.16 -0.33
C VAL A 61 -3.33 -1.47 0.65
N LEU A 62 -2.28 -2.18 1.05
CA LEU A 62 -1.12 -1.67 1.76
C LEU A 62 -0.04 -1.33 0.73
N PHE A 63 0.43 -0.09 0.71
CA PHE A 63 1.49 0.36 -0.19
C PHE A 63 2.43 1.33 0.52
N PHE A 64 3.64 1.47 -0.02
CA PHE A 64 4.60 2.45 0.47
C PHE A 64 4.52 3.71 -0.41
N ASN A 65 4.22 4.86 0.19
CA ASN A 65 4.20 6.13 -0.51
C ASN A 65 4.99 7.18 0.27
N LYS A 66 5.85 7.92 -0.44
CA LYS A 66 6.80 8.89 0.11
C LYS A 66 7.66 8.22 1.18
N ASP A 67 7.28 8.37 2.45
CA ASP A 67 8.06 7.95 3.62
C ASP A 67 7.27 7.07 4.61
N HIS A 68 6.07 6.62 4.25
CA HIS A 68 5.23 5.83 5.16
C HIS A 68 4.41 4.75 4.44
N LEU A 69 3.97 3.77 5.24
CA LEU A 69 3.00 2.78 4.82
C LEU A 69 1.60 3.37 4.88
N THR A 70 0.85 3.20 3.80
CA THR A 70 -0.52 3.68 3.64
C THR A 70 -1.44 2.52 3.34
N THR A 71 -2.62 2.53 3.95
CA THR A 71 -3.72 1.60 3.64
C THR A 71 -4.88 2.39 3.08
N HIS A 72 -5.23 2.23 1.80
CA HIS A 72 -6.36 2.91 1.16
C HIS A 72 -7.19 1.93 0.32
N ARG A 73 -8.45 2.30 0.05
CA ARG A 73 -9.35 1.52 -0.81
C ARG A 73 -9.12 1.89 -2.28
N ILE A 74 -9.06 0.88 -3.14
CA ILE A 74 -9.06 1.07 -4.60
C ILE A 74 -10.45 1.58 -5.02
N CYS A 75 -10.49 2.79 -5.55
CA CYS A 75 -11.69 3.40 -6.13
C CYS A 75 -11.77 3.16 -7.64
N GLU A 76 -10.64 3.10 -8.33
CA GLU A 76 -10.57 2.93 -9.78
C GLU A 76 -9.28 2.20 -10.18
N ILE A 77 -9.33 1.49 -11.31
CA ILE A 77 -8.17 0.85 -11.93
C ILE A 77 -8.07 1.35 -13.36
N ILE A 78 -6.92 1.92 -13.71
CA ILE A 78 -6.66 2.54 -15.02
C ILE A 78 -5.54 1.78 -15.71
N LEU A 79 -5.75 1.42 -16.98
CA LEU A 79 -4.71 0.83 -17.83
C LEU A 79 -4.27 1.84 -18.89
N ASN A 80 -3.04 2.34 -18.79
CA ASN A 80 -2.46 3.28 -19.74
C ASN A 80 -1.15 2.71 -20.30
N HIS A 81 -1.07 2.50 -21.61
CA HIS A 81 0.14 2.03 -22.31
C HIS A 81 0.82 0.83 -21.60
N ASN A 82 0.02 -0.21 -21.30
CA ASN A 82 0.41 -1.41 -20.54
C ASN A 82 0.82 -1.19 -19.08
N THR A 83 0.72 0.03 -18.56
CA THR A 83 0.94 0.29 -17.13
C THR A 83 -0.41 0.30 -16.40
N LYS A 84 -0.54 -0.56 -15.40
CA LYS A 84 -1.70 -0.60 -14.51
C LYS A 84 -1.50 0.39 -13.35
N TYR A 85 -2.48 1.27 -13.19
CA TYR A 85 -2.55 2.24 -12.10
C TYR A 85 -3.79 1.99 -11.26
N TYR A 86 -3.68 2.33 -9.98
CA TYR A 86 -4.76 2.27 -9.02
C TYR A 86 -5.01 3.67 -8.48
N ILE A 87 -6.26 4.12 -8.54
CA ILE A 87 -6.70 5.30 -7.82
C ILE A 87 -7.20 4.84 -6.47
N THR A 88 -6.57 5.31 -5.40
CA THR A 88 -6.86 4.90 -4.03
C THR A 88 -7.28 6.09 -3.17
N ARG A 89 -8.08 5.83 -2.14
CA ARG A 89 -8.53 6.85 -1.17
C ARG A 89 -8.80 6.24 0.20
N GLY A 90 -8.60 7.01 1.26
CA GLY A 90 -9.09 6.67 2.59
C GLY A 90 -10.61 6.70 2.67
N ASP A 91 -11.22 5.75 3.37
CA ASP A 91 -12.69 5.72 3.55
C ASP A 91 -13.26 6.95 4.29
N SER A 92 -12.45 7.61 5.13
CA SER A 92 -12.83 8.83 5.86
C SER A 92 -12.51 10.12 5.09
N GLU A 93 -11.84 10.02 3.94
CA GLU A 93 -11.38 11.19 3.18
C GLU A 93 -12.47 11.69 2.24
N ASN A 94 -12.95 12.91 2.48
CA ASN A 94 -13.98 13.54 1.66
C ASN A 94 -13.45 14.03 0.31
N SER A 95 -12.14 14.32 0.22
CA SER A 95 -11.47 14.82 -0.97
C SER A 95 -10.00 14.42 -0.93
N GLY A 96 -9.45 14.00 -2.07
CA GLY A 96 -8.11 13.47 -2.17
C GLY A 96 -8.15 12.08 -2.78
N VAL A 97 -7.28 11.83 -3.76
CA VAL A 97 -7.06 10.50 -4.32
C VAL A 97 -5.57 10.35 -4.59
N GLU A 98 -5.07 9.15 -4.42
CA GLU A 98 -3.69 8.79 -4.72
C GLU A 98 -3.66 7.88 -5.93
N LYS A 99 -3.02 8.34 -7.01
CA LYS A 99 -2.71 7.52 -8.17
C LYS A 99 -1.39 6.80 -7.92
N ILE A 100 -1.46 5.49 -7.71
CA ILE A 100 -0.31 4.63 -7.46
C ILE A 100 -0.13 3.63 -8.59
N LYS A 101 1.11 3.20 -8.80
CA LYS A 101 1.43 2.05 -9.67
C LYS A 101 1.36 0.77 -8.87
N GLU A 102 1.18 -0.36 -9.56
CA GLU A 102 1.24 -1.69 -8.93
C GLU A 102 2.57 -1.96 -8.20
N GLU A 103 3.68 -1.42 -8.72
CA GLU A 103 5.04 -1.67 -8.23
C GLU A 103 5.28 -1.25 -6.75
N ILE A 104 4.47 -0.34 -6.22
CA ILE A 104 4.59 0.13 -4.82
C ILE A 104 3.61 -0.56 -3.85
N ILE A 105 2.75 -1.44 -4.35
CA ILE A 105 1.80 -2.20 -3.53
C ILE A 105 2.53 -3.37 -2.86
N LEU A 106 2.35 -3.47 -1.54
CA LEU A 106 2.93 -4.52 -0.70
C LEU A 106 1.97 -5.69 -0.47
N GLY A 107 0.68 -5.42 -0.48
CA GLY A 107 -0.32 -6.46 -0.26
C GLY A 107 -1.75 -5.94 -0.16
N LYS A 108 -2.69 -6.88 -0.05
CA LYS A 108 -4.11 -6.65 0.14
C LYS A 108 -4.49 -6.87 1.60
N VAL A 109 -5.19 -5.91 2.19
CA VAL A 109 -5.74 -6.02 3.55
C VAL A 109 -6.93 -6.97 3.55
N LEU A 110 -6.98 -7.85 4.54
CA LEU A 110 -8.05 -8.82 4.77
C LEU A 110 -8.94 -8.29 5.90
N LEU A 111 -10.22 -8.03 5.58
CA LEU A 111 -11.27 -7.68 6.54
C LEU A 111 -12.07 -8.90 6.95
#